data_AF-A0A7S2U518-F1
#
_entry.id   AF-A0A7S2U518-F1
#
_cell.length_a   1.000
_cell.length_b   1.000
_cell.length_c   1.000
_cell.angle_alpha   90.00
_cell.angle_beta   90.00
_cell.angle_gamma   90.00
#
_symmetry.space_group_name_H-M   'P 1'
#
loop_
_entity.id
_entity.type
_entity.pdbx_description
1 polymer ?
#
loop_
_entity_poly.entity_id
_entity_poly.type
_entity_poly.pdbx_seq_one_letter_code
_entity_poly.pdbx_strand_id
1 'polypeptide(L)'
;LVLGSQTLVQLKDSIECVTDKVIEDKGEASPTFRAAYFFIEGVFYEYTPNGAKPLSQPILEWAKEVKDGDGAPLYAHLKSQTMTGMRIRDLHIRLGQHYQYCHAIDDRHVLIFSDIRFIHDQDIQYLGAYPLVVYLANQRRKKCAGCGFEYADWVVYGDYLSVSNPAFYCDVCHNLFHNDAQGNRITDDRNANLNSHYRVLPYFHDEAGD
;
A
#
# COMPACT_ATOMS: atom_id res chain seq x y z
N LEU A 1 -1.47 -18.29 5.08
CA LEU A 1 -2.42 -18.98 5.97
C LEU A 1 -2.39 -18.32 7.34
N VAL A 2 -3.54 -18.13 7.97
CA VAL A 2 -3.67 -17.51 9.29
C VAL A 2 -4.60 -18.38 10.15
N LEU A 3 -4.35 -18.45 11.45
CA LEU A 3 -5.22 -19.19 12.37
C LEU A 3 -6.39 -18.31 12.81
N GLY A 4 -7.57 -18.92 13.00
CA GLY A 4 -8.73 -18.23 13.57
C GLY A 4 -8.48 -17.63 14.96
N SER A 5 -7.51 -18.16 15.72
CA SER A 5 -7.13 -17.64 17.04
C SER A 5 -6.26 -16.39 17.00
N GLN A 6 -5.63 -16.09 15.86
CA GLN A 6 -4.74 -14.93 15.71
C GLN A 6 -5.52 -13.64 15.57
N THR A 7 -4.88 -12.54 15.93
CA THR A 7 -5.48 -11.22 15.84
C THR A 7 -5.28 -10.59 14.46
N LEU A 8 -6.10 -9.59 14.14
CA LEU A 8 -5.90 -8.73 12.98
C LEU A 8 -4.54 -8.02 13.02
N VAL A 9 -4.02 -7.68 14.20
CA VAL A 9 -2.68 -7.12 14.35
C VAL A 9 -1.61 -8.12 13.90
N GLN A 10 -1.73 -9.39 14.30
CA GLN A 10 -0.80 -10.44 13.85
C GLN A 10 -0.87 -10.66 12.34
N LEU A 11 -2.06 -10.56 11.73
CA LEU A 11 -2.21 -10.60 10.29
C LEU A 11 -1.53 -9.39 9.63
N LYS A 12 -1.82 -8.17 10.11
CA LYS A 12 -1.22 -6.92 9.64
C LYS A 12 0.31 -7.00 9.61
N ASP A 13 0.91 -7.45 10.71
CA ASP A 13 2.37 -7.51 10.85
C ASP A 13 3.01 -8.61 10.00
N SER A 14 2.22 -9.50 9.39
CA SER A 14 2.68 -10.52 8.44
C SER A 14 2.58 -10.11 6.96
N ILE A 15 1.94 -8.97 6.67
CA ILE A 15 1.82 -8.44 5.31
C ILE A 15 3.08 -7.63 5.00
N GLU A 16 3.88 -8.11 4.05
CA GLU A 16 5.03 -7.37 3.56
C GLU A 16 4.61 -6.36 2.48
N CYS A 17 4.89 -5.09 2.71
CA CYS A 17 4.68 -4.04 1.73
C CYS A 17 5.97 -3.26 1.46
N VAL A 18 6.12 -2.81 0.22
CA VAL A 18 7.23 -1.94 -0.18
C VAL A 18 7.15 -0.58 0.49
N THR A 19 5.95 -0.01 0.59
CA THR A 19 5.72 1.30 1.22
C THR A 19 6.25 1.31 2.66
N ASP A 20 6.07 0.21 3.40
CA ASP A 20 6.61 0.08 4.75
C ASP A 20 8.15 0.12 4.76
N LYS A 21 8.80 -0.61 3.85
CA LYS A 21 10.28 -0.60 3.70
C LYS A 21 10.80 0.81 3.40
N VAL A 22 10.09 1.55 2.56
CA VAL A 22 10.45 2.94 2.22
C VAL A 22 10.37 3.87 3.41
N ILE A 23 9.29 3.78 4.19
CA ILE A 23 9.10 4.59 5.40
C ILE A 23 10.23 4.30 6.39
N GLU A 24 10.58 3.02 6.55
CA GLU A 24 11.68 2.59 7.42
C GLU A 24 13.05 3.11 6.95
N ASP A 25 13.37 2.96 5.65
CA ASP A 25 14.62 3.41 5.05
C ASP A 25 14.80 4.93 5.17
N LYS A 26 13.70 5.69 5.04
CA LYS A 26 13.71 7.16 5.21
C LYS A 26 13.74 7.59 6.68
N GLY A 27 13.63 6.67 7.63
CA GLY A 27 13.55 6.98 9.06
C GLY A 27 12.30 7.80 9.42
N GLU A 28 11.21 7.67 8.66
CA GLU A 28 9.98 8.42 8.89
C GLU A 28 9.24 7.89 10.13
N ALA A 29 9.51 8.50 11.28
CA ALA A 29 8.97 8.09 12.57
C ALA A 29 7.53 8.57 12.85
N SER A 30 6.85 9.20 11.89
CA SER A 30 5.50 9.71 12.12
C SER A 30 4.55 8.56 12.45
N PRO A 31 3.83 8.61 13.60
CA PRO A 31 2.87 7.56 13.97
C PRO A 31 1.80 7.32 12.90
N THR A 32 1.47 8.34 12.10
CA THR A 32 0.50 8.25 11.01
C THR A 32 0.93 7.29 9.91
N PHE A 33 2.23 7.20 9.59
CA PHE A 33 2.73 6.27 8.57
C PHE A 33 2.62 4.81 9.02
N ARG A 34 2.54 4.57 10.33
CA ARG A 34 2.32 3.24 10.91
C ARG A 34 0.85 2.93 11.18
N ALA A 35 -0.06 3.88 10.91
CA ALA A 35 -1.49 3.65 11.04
C ALA A 35 -1.99 2.78 9.89
N ALA A 36 -3.00 1.95 10.16
CA ALA A 36 -3.57 1.04 9.17
C ALA A 36 -5.02 0.68 9.53
N TYR A 37 -5.80 0.20 8.57
CA TYR A 37 -7.05 -0.48 8.84
C TYR A 37 -7.29 -1.70 7.94
N PHE A 38 -8.11 -2.63 8.42
CA PHE A 38 -8.85 -3.55 7.57
C PHE A 38 -10.29 -3.07 7.45
N PHE A 39 -10.83 -3.01 6.23
CA PHE A 39 -12.23 -2.72 5.98
C PHE A 39 -12.95 -4.00 5.57
N ILE A 40 -13.77 -4.53 6.48
CA ILE A 40 -14.47 -5.82 6.34
C ILE A 40 -15.92 -5.64 6.76
N GLU A 41 -16.86 -5.97 5.87
CA GLU A 41 -18.31 -5.92 6.10
C GLU A 41 -18.80 -4.61 6.76
N GLY A 42 -18.36 -3.46 6.22
CA GLY A 42 -18.78 -2.14 6.71
C GLY A 42 -18.07 -1.68 7.99
N VAL A 43 -17.03 -2.39 8.44
CA VAL A 43 -16.28 -2.07 9.65
C VAL A 43 -14.83 -1.75 9.32
N PHE A 44 -14.38 -0.56 9.72
CA PHE A 44 -12.97 -0.18 9.74
C PHE A 44 -12.34 -0.66 11.06
N TYR A 45 -11.54 -1.73 10.97
CA TYR A 45 -10.73 -2.23 12.07
C TYR A 45 -9.40 -1.48 12.08
N GLU A 46 -9.27 -0.49 12.95
CA GLU A 46 -8.17 0.48 12.97
C GLU A 46 -6.99 0.04 13.85
N TYR A 47 -5.79 0.34 13.37
CA TYR A 47 -4.53 0.27 14.09
C TYR A 47 -3.95 1.67 14.16
N THR A 48 -3.92 2.24 15.36
CA THR A 48 -3.51 3.63 15.63
C THR A 48 -2.39 3.66 16.66
N PRO A 49 -1.13 3.35 16.25
CA PRO A 49 -0.01 3.32 17.18
C PRO A 49 0.28 4.74 17.72
N ASN A 50 0.66 4.83 19.00
CA ASN A 50 1.09 6.08 19.64
C ASN A 50 0.12 7.27 19.46
N GLY A 51 -1.19 7.01 19.42
CA GLY A 51 -2.20 8.05 19.26
C GLY A 51 -2.33 8.61 17.84
N ALA A 52 -1.86 7.88 16.82
CA ALA A 52 -2.12 8.21 15.43
C ALA A 52 -3.62 8.36 15.17
N LYS A 53 -3.99 9.27 14.26
CA LYS A 53 -5.40 9.43 13.87
C LYS A 53 -5.86 8.21 13.05
N PRO A 54 -7.11 7.74 13.23
CA PRO A 54 -7.69 6.69 12.39
C PRO A 54 -7.67 7.10 10.92
N LEU A 55 -7.25 6.20 10.03
CA LEU A 55 -7.19 6.51 8.60
C LEU A 55 -8.59 6.59 7.98
N SER A 56 -9.59 5.89 8.54
CA SER A 56 -10.97 5.96 8.05
C SER A 56 -11.71 7.25 8.45
N GLN A 57 -11.13 8.10 9.31
CA GLN A 57 -11.82 9.28 9.84
C GLN A 57 -12.44 10.16 8.73
N PRO A 58 -11.71 10.55 7.66
CA PRO A 58 -12.30 11.36 6.59
C PRO A 58 -13.46 10.66 5.86
N ILE A 59 -13.37 9.34 5.69
CA ILE A 59 -14.41 8.54 5.04
C ILE A 59 -15.68 8.52 5.90
N LEU A 60 -15.53 8.34 7.21
CA LEU A 60 -16.66 8.33 8.14
C LEU A 60 -17.29 9.71 8.33
N GLU A 61 -16.52 10.78 8.22
CA GLU A 61 -17.04 12.15 8.21
C GLU A 61 -17.86 12.42 6.96
N TRP A 62 -17.31 12.11 5.77
CA TRP A 62 -18.03 12.19 4.50
C TRP A 62 -19.32 11.34 4.52
N ALA A 63 -19.25 10.10 5.03
CA ALA A 63 -20.37 9.17 5.08
C ALA A 63 -21.59 9.71 5.88
N LYS A 64 -21.36 10.59 6.87
CA LYS A 64 -22.44 11.23 7.65
C LYS A 64 -23.18 12.32 6.87
N GLU A 65 -22.50 12.95 5.91
CA GLU A 65 -23.06 14.04 5.12
C GLU A 65 -23.92 13.51 3.96
N VAL A 66 -23.63 12.29 3.49
CA VAL A 66 -24.38 11.68 2.39
C VAL A 66 -25.73 11.16 2.89
N LYS A 67 -26.80 11.73 2.34
CA LYS A 67 -28.18 11.35 2.61
C LYS A 67 -28.78 10.62 1.42
N ASP A 68 -29.71 9.71 1.70
CA ASP A 68 -30.56 9.10 0.68
C ASP A 68 -31.67 10.08 0.23
N GLY A 69 -32.55 9.62 -0.67
CA GLY A 69 -33.67 10.41 -1.19
C GLY A 69 -34.69 10.81 -0.12
N ASP A 70 -34.74 10.10 1.01
CA ASP A 70 -35.64 10.36 2.13
C ASP A 70 -34.97 11.19 3.25
N GLY A 71 -33.69 11.56 3.07
CA GLY A 71 -32.93 12.38 3.99
C GLY A 71 -32.24 11.61 5.12
N ALA A 72 -32.28 10.27 5.12
CA ALA A 72 -31.57 9.43 6.09
C ALA A 72 -30.10 9.21 5.67
N PRO A 73 -29.15 8.99 6.60
CA PRO A 73 -27.75 8.81 6.24
C PRO A 73 -27.54 7.52 5.44
N LEU A 74 -27.07 7.65 4.20
CA LEU A 74 -26.93 6.54 3.25
C LEU A 74 -25.96 5.46 3.75
N TYR A 75 -24.93 5.87 4.48
CA TYR A 75 -23.85 5.01 4.96
C TYR A 75 -23.86 4.84 6.49
N ALA A 76 -25.04 4.90 7.12
CA ALA A 76 -25.20 4.77 8.58
C ALA A 76 -24.63 3.46 9.17
N HIS A 77 -24.46 2.42 8.33
CA HIS A 77 -23.92 1.13 8.74
C HIS A 77 -22.39 1.12 8.89
N LEU A 78 -21.69 2.13 8.35
CA LEU A 78 -20.24 2.22 8.46
C LEU A 78 -19.83 2.56 9.89
N LYS A 79 -18.89 1.79 10.43
CA LYS A 79 -18.36 1.99 11.78
C LYS A 79 -16.86 1.76 11.85
N SER A 80 -16.24 2.30 12.88
CA SER A 80 -14.83 2.07 13.20
C SER A 80 -14.68 1.49 14.59
N GLN A 81 -13.71 0.59 14.75
CA GLN A 81 -13.30 0.03 16.03
C GLN A 81 -11.82 -0.34 16.00
N THR A 82 -11.21 -0.52 17.16
CA THR A 82 -9.81 -0.98 17.23
C THR A 82 -9.68 -2.42 16.71
N MET A 83 -8.61 -2.70 15.96
CA MET A 83 -8.24 -4.06 15.58
C MET A 83 -7.48 -4.80 16.71
N THR A 84 -7.02 -4.08 17.73
CA THR A 84 -6.29 -4.66 18.87
C THR A 84 -7.18 -5.69 19.58
N GLY A 85 -6.74 -6.95 19.62
CA GLY A 85 -7.47 -8.04 20.24
C GLY A 85 -8.58 -8.67 19.39
N MET A 86 -8.93 -8.10 18.23
CA MET A 86 -9.89 -8.70 17.30
C MET A 86 -9.28 -9.92 16.64
N ARG A 87 -9.88 -11.11 16.81
CA ARG A 87 -9.39 -12.34 16.19
C ARG A 87 -10.01 -12.60 14.83
N ILE A 88 -9.29 -13.33 13.98
CA ILE A 88 -9.77 -13.72 12.66
C ILE A 88 -11.10 -14.48 12.75
N ARG A 89 -11.25 -15.39 13.72
CA ARG A 89 -12.50 -16.16 13.92
C ARG A 89 -13.71 -15.32 14.36
N ASP A 90 -13.47 -14.11 14.86
CA ASP A 90 -14.52 -13.22 15.36
C ASP A 90 -15.04 -12.29 14.25
N LEU A 91 -14.47 -12.38 13.04
CA LEU A 91 -14.87 -11.58 11.88
C LEU A 91 -16.06 -12.21 11.18
N HIS A 92 -16.99 -11.36 10.74
CA HIS A 92 -17.98 -11.75 9.74
C HIS A 92 -17.34 -11.61 8.36
N ILE A 93 -17.15 -12.73 7.66
CA ILE A 93 -16.51 -12.75 6.34
C ILE A 93 -17.32 -13.61 5.36
N ARG A 94 -17.19 -13.26 4.08
CA ARG A 94 -17.67 -14.03 2.94
C ARG A 94 -16.45 -14.51 2.16
N LEU A 95 -16.40 -15.81 1.89
CA LEU A 95 -15.30 -16.38 1.11
C LEU A 95 -15.31 -15.83 -0.31
N GLY A 96 -14.12 -15.49 -0.81
CA GLY A 96 -13.93 -14.89 -2.14
C GLY A 96 -14.35 -13.41 -2.25
N GLN A 97 -14.89 -12.80 -1.20
CA GLN A 97 -15.21 -11.37 -1.20
C GLN A 97 -13.92 -10.54 -1.12
N HIS A 98 -13.87 -9.48 -1.92
CA HIS A 98 -12.82 -8.46 -1.81
C HIS A 98 -13.09 -7.55 -0.60
N TYR A 99 -12.13 -7.53 0.29
CA TYR A 99 -12.00 -6.57 1.39
C TYR A 99 -10.77 -5.70 1.15
N GLN A 100 -10.55 -4.70 2.00
CA GLN A 100 -9.45 -3.77 1.85
C GLN A 100 -8.55 -3.77 3.08
N TYR A 101 -7.24 -3.77 2.87
CA TYR A 101 -6.24 -3.39 3.85
C TYR A 101 -5.63 -2.06 3.41
N CYS A 102 -5.64 -1.05 4.26
CA CYS A 102 -5.06 0.25 3.97
C CYS A 102 -4.00 0.60 5.02
N HIS A 103 -2.85 1.12 4.61
CA HIS A 103 -1.80 1.57 5.51
C HIS A 103 -0.98 2.71 4.88
N ALA A 104 -0.02 3.28 5.62
CA ALA A 104 0.85 4.34 5.12
C ALA A 104 0.08 5.52 4.46
N ILE A 105 -0.98 5.98 5.11
CA ILE A 105 -1.93 7.02 4.66
C ILE A 105 -2.88 6.56 3.56
N ASP A 106 -2.40 6.06 2.42
CA ASP A 106 -3.26 5.72 1.27
C ASP A 106 -2.80 4.50 0.45
N ASP A 107 -1.94 3.66 1.01
CA ASP A 107 -1.54 2.43 0.33
C ASP A 107 -2.57 1.32 0.55
N ARG A 108 -3.22 0.88 -0.54
CA ARG A 108 -4.43 0.04 -0.51
C ARG A 108 -4.17 -1.31 -1.14
N HIS A 109 -4.37 -2.35 -0.35
CA HIS A 109 -4.24 -3.75 -0.74
C HIS A 109 -5.61 -4.43 -0.73
N VAL A 110 -5.84 -5.33 -1.68
CA VAL A 110 -7.03 -6.18 -1.68
C VAL A 110 -6.79 -7.37 -0.75
N LEU A 111 -7.67 -7.55 0.23
CA LEU A 111 -7.67 -8.70 1.13
C LEU A 111 -8.78 -9.67 0.70
N ILE A 112 -8.44 -10.94 0.52
CA ILE A 112 -9.40 -11.98 0.17
C ILE A 112 -9.23 -13.16 1.13
N PHE A 113 -10.31 -13.56 1.78
CA PHE A 113 -10.39 -14.85 2.46
C PHE A 113 -10.87 -15.88 1.45
N SER A 114 -9.94 -16.67 0.90
CA SER A 114 -10.25 -17.63 -0.18
C SER A 114 -10.87 -18.93 0.34
N ASP A 115 -10.42 -19.42 1.48
CA ASP A 115 -10.85 -20.70 2.06
C ASP A 115 -10.76 -20.69 3.59
N ILE A 116 -11.58 -21.53 4.24
CA ILE A 116 -11.52 -21.80 5.69
C ILE A 116 -11.64 -23.31 5.89
N ARG A 117 -10.71 -23.88 6.65
CA ARG A 117 -10.71 -25.29 7.03
C ARG A 117 -10.15 -25.51 8.43
N PHE A 118 -10.43 -26.68 8.99
CA PHE A 118 -9.73 -27.15 10.20
C PHE A 118 -8.25 -27.43 9.90
N ILE A 119 -7.42 -27.31 10.94
CA ILE A 119 -6.02 -27.74 10.87
C ILE A 119 -5.96 -29.24 10.62
N HIS A 120 -5.13 -29.64 9.66
CA HIS A 120 -4.92 -31.01 9.24
C HIS A 120 -3.60 -31.54 9.82
N ASP A 121 -3.42 -32.85 9.90
CA ASP A 121 -2.19 -33.45 10.47
C ASP A 121 -0.91 -33.12 9.66
N GLN A 122 -1.05 -32.94 8.34
CA GLN A 122 0.00 -32.51 7.42
C GLN A 122 0.34 -31.01 7.53
N ASP A 123 -0.45 -30.22 8.26
CA ASP A 123 -0.10 -28.82 8.50
C ASP A 123 1.01 -28.68 9.55
N ILE A 124 1.63 -27.51 9.63
CA ILE A 124 2.57 -27.19 10.71
C ILE A 124 1.81 -27.17 12.04
N GLN A 125 2.09 -28.13 12.91
CA GLN A 125 1.41 -28.24 14.21
C GLN A 125 1.85 -27.18 15.22
N TYR A 126 3.03 -26.57 15.02
CA TYR A 126 3.50 -25.46 15.84
C TYR A 126 2.73 -24.18 15.50
N LEU A 127 1.75 -23.83 16.34
CA LEU A 127 0.88 -22.66 16.11
C LEU A 127 1.64 -21.32 16.02
N GLY A 128 2.82 -21.23 16.63
CA GLY A 128 3.68 -20.04 16.55
C GLY A 128 4.33 -19.81 15.19
N ALA A 129 4.27 -20.79 14.27
CA ALA A 129 4.72 -20.60 12.89
C ALA A 129 3.76 -19.77 12.04
N TYR A 130 2.52 -19.58 12.50
CA TYR A 130 1.53 -18.77 11.81
C TYR A 130 1.65 -17.29 12.23
N PRO A 131 1.32 -16.32 11.35
CA PRO A 131 0.80 -16.50 10.00
C PRO A 131 1.87 -17.03 9.05
N LEU A 132 1.48 -17.97 8.19
CA LEU A 132 2.38 -18.58 7.20
C LEU A 132 2.24 -17.86 5.86
N VAL A 133 3.30 -17.21 5.41
CA VAL A 133 3.40 -16.71 4.03
C VAL A 133 3.72 -17.90 3.12
N VAL A 134 2.71 -18.36 2.37
CA VAL A 134 2.84 -19.51 1.46
C VAL A 134 3.28 -19.09 0.05
N TYR A 135 3.08 -17.82 -0.28
CA TYR A 135 3.44 -17.22 -1.54
C TYR A 135 3.63 -15.71 -1.34
N LEU A 136 4.68 -15.16 -1.94
CA LEU A 136 4.88 -13.73 -2.10
C LEU A 136 5.20 -13.50 -3.57
N ALA A 137 4.47 -12.61 -4.23
CA ALA A 137 4.74 -12.29 -5.62
C ALA A 137 6.15 -11.69 -5.73
N ASN A 138 6.94 -12.20 -6.67
CA ASN A 138 8.30 -11.70 -6.85
C ASN A 138 8.23 -10.32 -7.49
N GLN A 139 8.61 -9.29 -6.73
CA GLN A 139 8.66 -7.93 -7.24
C GLN A 139 9.87 -7.76 -8.15
N ARG A 140 9.60 -7.74 -9.46
CA ARG A 140 10.65 -7.59 -10.46
C ARG A 140 11.10 -6.15 -10.53
N ARG A 141 12.34 -5.92 -10.12
CA ARG A 141 13.02 -4.63 -10.29
C ARG A 141 13.09 -4.26 -11.78
N LYS A 142 12.62 -3.07 -12.15
CA LYS A 142 12.83 -2.53 -13.50
C LYS A 142 14.30 -2.13 -13.68
N LYS A 143 14.88 -2.49 -14.82
CA LYS A 143 16.20 -1.99 -15.24
C LYS A 143 16.09 -0.53 -15.67
N CYS A 144 17.16 0.22 -15.45
CA CYS A 144 17.30 1.59 -15.93
C CYS A 144 17.12 1.63 -17.46
N ALA A 145 16.23 2.48 -17.94
CA ALA A 145 15.97 2.73 -19.37
C ALA A 145 17.16 3.38 -20.07
N GLY A 146 17.98 4.15 -19.32
CA GLY A 146 19.18 4.80 -19.83
C GLY A 146 20.33 3.84 -20.09
N CYS A 147 20.73 3.05 -19.09
CA CYS A 147 21.91 2.17 -19.20
C CYS A 147 21.57 0.70 -19.43
N GLY A 148 20.41 0.20 -19.00
CA GLY A 148 20.04 -1.23 -19.09
C GLY A 148 20.83 -2.19 -18.18
N PHE A 149 21.80 -1.67 -17.41
CA PHE A 149 22.67 -2.45 -16.53
C PHE A 149 22.19 -2.41 -15.08
N GLU A 150 22.07 -1.21 -14.52
CA GLU A 150 21.61 -0.98 -13.15
C GLU A 150 20.09 -1.07 -13.04
N TYR A 151 19.62 -1.31 -11.81
CA TYR A 151 18.20 -1.18 -11.48
C TYR A 151 17.82 0.29 -11.34
N ALA A 152 16.55 0.59 -11.56
CA ALA A 152 16.05 1.94 -11.39
C ALA A 152 15.94 2.32 -9.90
N ASP A 153 16.25 3.58 -9.62
CA ASP A 153 16.06 4.26 -8.33
C ASP A 153 14.97 5.34 -8.45
N TRP A 154 14.65 5.76 -9.68
CA TRP A 154 13.74 6.83 -10.01
C TRP A 154 12.70 6.38 -11.04
N VAL A 155 11.46 6.80 -10.84
CA VAL A 155 10.39 6.74 -11.84
C VAL A 155 10.08 8.16 -12.30
N VAL A 156 10.16 8.39 -13.60
CA VAL A 156 10.01 9.71 -14.22
C VAL A 156 8.80 9.67 -15.15
N TYR A 157 7.83 10.53 -14.86
CA TYR A 157 6.63 10.73 -15.67
C TYR A 157 6.83 11.91 -16.61
N GLY A 158 6.30 11.81 -17.83
CA GLY A 158 6.35 12.91 -18.80
C GLY A 158 7.77 13.26 -19.26
N ASP A 159 8.70 12.31 -19.17
CA ASP A 159 10.05 12.47 -19.70
C ASP A 159 10.03 12.47 -21.24
N TYR A 160 10.48 13.57 -21.83
CA TYR A 160 10.54 13.73 -23.29
C TYR A 160 11.73 13.00 -23.92
N LEU A 161 12.73 12.62 -23.13
CA LEU A 161 13.89 11.83 -23.58
C LEU A 161 13.58 10.33 -23.62
N SER A 162 12.51 9.89 -22.96
CA SER A 162 12.11 8.49 -22.88
C SER A 162 11.06 8.12 -23.93
N VAL A 163 11.13 6.87 -24.40
CA VAL A 163 10.11 6.24 -25.25
C VAL A 163 8.96 5.61 -24.46
N SER A 164 9.08 5.52 -23.13
CA SER A 164 8.05 5.00 -22.23
C SER A 164 7.66 6.01 -21.16
N ASN A 165 6.39 5.97 -20.75
CA ASN A 165 5.85 6.76 -19.65
C ASN A 165 4.98 5.86 -18.76
N PRO A 166 5.38 5.56 -17.51
CA PRO A 166 6.58 6.06 -16.84
C PRO A 166 7.90 5.52 -17.44
N ALA A 167 8.97 6.30 -17.25
CA ALA A 167 10.35 5.93 -17.51
C ALA A 167 11.07 5.58 -16.20
N PHE A 168 12.01 4.64 -16.22
CA PHE A 168 12.71 4.17 -15.01
C PHE A 168 14.21 4.41 -15.16
N TYR A 169 14.84 5.09 -14.21
CA TYR A 169 16.28 5.41 -14.28
C TYR A 169 17.00 5.05 -12.98
N CYS A 170 18.23 4.57 -13.07
CA CYS A 170 19.14 4.57 -11.92
C CYS A 170 19.56 6.00 -11.58
N ASP A 171 20.06 6.20 -10.37
CA ASP A 171 20.46 7.53 -9.88
C ASP A 171 21.48 8.22 -10.79
N VAL A 172 22.47 7.48 -11.28
CA VAL A 172 23.50 7.98 -12.19
C VAL A 172 22.89 8.49 -13.50
N CYS A 173 22.02 7.69 -14.14
CA CYS A 173 21.40 8.08 -15.40
C CYS A 173 20.39 9.22 -15.21
N HIS A 174 19.62 9.21 -14.12
CA HIS A 174 18.71 10.31 -13.83
C HIS A 174 19.46 11.63 -13.71
N ASN A 175 20.52 11.66 -12.88
CA ASN A 175 21.35 12.85 -12.70
C ASN A 175 22.04 13.28 -14.00
N LEU A 176 22.55 12.34 -14.80
CA LEU A 176 23.24 12.64 -16.05
C LEU A 176 22.32 13.27 -17.11
N PHE A 177 21.09 12.77 -17.24
CA PHE A 177 20.18 13.21 -18.31
C PHE A 177 19.29 14.38 -17.89
N HIS A 178 18.96 14.50 -16.61
CA HIS A 178 17.93 15.44 -16.15
C HIS A 178 18.47 16.57 -15.28
N ASN A 179 19.72 16.50 -14.80
CA ASN A 179 20.29 17.51 -13.92
C ASN A 179 21.58 18.13 -14.51
N ASP A 180 21.79 19.42 -14.26
CA ASP A 180 23.01 20.13 -14.60
C ASP A 180 24.15 19.78 -13.62
N ALA A 181 25.36 20.33 -13.86
CA ALA A 181 26.51 20.10 -13.00
C ALA A 181 26.34 20.64 -11.57
N GLN A 182 25.34 21.50 -11.33
CA GLN A 182 24.97 22.05 -10.03
C GLN A 182 23.82 21.28 -9.37
N GLY A 183 23.29 20.24 -10.03
CA GLY A 183 22.18 19.42 -9.55
C GLY A 183 20.80 20.03 -9.81
N ASN A 184 20.70 21.12 -10.57
CA ASN A 184 19.40 21.68 -10.96
C ASN A 184 18.84 20.94 -12.16
N ARG A 185 17.52 20.80 -12.21
CA ARG A 185 16.86 20.17 -13.35
C ARG A 185 17.13 20.96 -14.63
N ILE A 186 17.59 20.26 -15.67
CA ILE A 186 17.70 20.78 -17.04
C ILE A 186 16.29 20.94 -17.58
N THR A 187 15.84 22.16 -17.80
CA THR A 187 14.53 22.45 -18.41
C THR A 187 14.69 22.72 -19.90
N ASP A 188 13.84 22.09 -20.72
CA ASP A 188 13.72 22.49 -22.13
C ASP A 188 12.89 23.78 -22.21
N ASP A 189 13.51 24.85 -22.68
CA ASP A 189 12.90 26.16 -22.87
C ASP A 189 12.04 26.24 -24.15
N ARG A 190 12.14 25.25 -25.05
CA ARG A 190 11.44 25.21 -26.32
C ARG A 190 9.99 24.75 -26.23
N ASN A 191 9.57 24.20 -25.09
CA ASN A 191 8.22 23.67 -24.93
C ASN A 191 7.70 23.75 -23.48
N ALA A 192 7.38 24.97 -23.04
CA ALA A 192 6.89 25.26 -21.68
C ALA A 192 5.68 24.41 -21.22
N ASN A 193 4.89 23.88 -22.16
CA ASN A 193 3.73 23.03 -21.87
C ASN A 193 4.06 21.57 -21.49
N LEU A 194 5.26 21.06 -21.82
CA LEU A 194 5.66 19.69 -21.42
C LEU A 194 6.06 19.59 -19.94
N ASN A 195 6.46 20.70 -19.31
CA ASN A 195 6.90 20.73 -17.92
C ASN A 195 5.77 20.54 -16.90
N SER A 196 4.49 20.67 -17.29
CA SER A 196 3.34 20.56 -16.37
C SER A 196 3.07 19.12 -15.92
N HIS A 197 3.48 18.12 -16.73
CA HIS A 197 3.29 16.70 -16.45
C HIS A 197 4.56 15.99 -16.00
N TYR A 198 5.70 16.68 -16.02
CA TYR A 198 6.98 16.12 -15.57
C TYR A 198 6.98 15.91 -14.06
N ARG A 199 7.15 14.66 -13.61
CA ARG A 199 7.23 14.31 -12.18
C ARG A 199 8.29 13.24 -11.97
N VAL A 200 9.13 13.43 -10.96
CA VAL A 200 10.11 12.44 -10.52
C VAL A 200 9.67 11.94 -9.17
N LEU A 201 9.54 10.63 -9.04
CA LEU A 201 9.32 9.98 -7.75
C LEU A 201 10.42 8.93 -7.58
N PRO A 202 10.85 8.62 -6.36
CA PRO A 202 11.68 7.45 -6.14
C PRO A 202 10.93 6.20 -6.64
N TYR A 203 11.62 5.34 -7.37
CA TYR A 203 11.05 4.08 -7.84
C TYR A 203 11.18 3.04 -6.74
N PHE A 204 10.04 2.56 -6.27
CA PHE A 204 9.95 1.44 -5.38
C PHE A 204 9.25 0.31 -6.12
N HIS A 205 9.71 -0.92 -5.93
CA HIS A 205 9.34 -2.03 -6.80
C HIS A 205 7.84 -2.28 -6.76
N ASP A 206 7.13 -1.94 -7.83
CA ASP A 206 5.72 -2.31 -7.94
C ASP A 206 5.57 -3.82 -8.04
N GLU A 207 4.52 -4.33 -7.40
CA GLU A 207 4.00 -5.65 -7.69
C GLU A 207 3.70 -5.73 -9.19
N ALA A 208 4.24 -6.75 -9.85
CA ALA A 208 4.12 -6.92 -11.28
C ALA A 208 2.64 -7.01 -11.70
N GLY A 209 2.13 -5.92 -12.27
CA GLY A 209 1.07 -5.98 -13.27
C GLY A 209 1.73 -6.16 -14.63
N ASP A 210 1.56 -7.34 -15.21
CA ASP A 210 1.70 -7.54 -16.67
C ASP A 210 0.56 -6.82 -17.41
#